data_AF-A0A919Q3J7-F1
#
_entry.id   AF-A0A919Q3J7-F1
#
_cell.length_a   1.000
_cell.length_b   1.000
_cell.length_c   1.000
_cell.angle_alpha   90.00
_cell.angle_beta   90.00
_cell.angle_gamma   90.00
#
_symmetry.space_group_name_H-M   'P 1'
#
loop_
_entity.id
_entity.type
_entity.pdbx_description
1 polymer ?
#
loop_
_entity_poly.entity_id
_entity_poly.type
_entity_poly.pdbx_seq_one_letter_code
_entity_poly.pdbx_strand_id
1 'polypeptide(L)'
;MGALRGWHIVVLLVVILLLFGAPKLPELARSVGKSLHILKDEAKSLTSDDDEAKKDGDDSAGSASSDVSPATPSDDETRGK
;
A
#
# COMPACT_ATOMS: atom_id res chain seq x y z
N MET A 1 -35.07 5.32 15.72
CA MET A 1 -34.29 4.13 15.29
C MET A 1 -33.29 4.55 14.21
N GLY A 2 -32.11 5.08 14.54
CA GLY A 2 -31.21 5.60 13.49
C GLY A 2 -29.84 6.14 13.89
N ALA A 3 -29.53 6.25 15.18
CA ALA A 3 -28.28 6.88 15.65
C ALA A 3 -27.05 5.94 15.68
N LEU A 4 -27.19 4.66 15.32
CA LEU A 4 -26.19 3.63 15.62
C LEU A 4 -25.17 3.35 14.50
N ARG A 5 -25.18 4.04 13.36
CA ARG A 5 -24.35 3.56 12.23
C ARG A 5 -22.98 4.24 12.10
N GLY A 6 -22.89 5.54 12.35
CA GLY A 6 -21.62 6.27 12.18
C GLY A 6 -20.66 6.16 13.37
N TRP A 7 -21.19 6.30 14.59
CA TRP A 7 -20.34 6.40 15.79
C TRP A 7 -19.56 5.12 16.08
N HIS A 8 -20.13 3.95 15.81
CA HIS A 8 -19.46 2.66 16.04
C HIS A 8 -18.23 2.48 15.17
N ILE A 9 -18.26 2.98 13.93
CA ILE A 9 -17.11 2.88 13.01
C ILE A 9 -15.95 3.73 13.52
N VAL A 10 -16.25 4.92 14.03
CA VAL A 10 -15.24 5.81 14.64
C VAL A 10 -14.63 5.14 15.87
N VAL A 11 -15.45 4.58 16.76
CA VAL A 11 -14.96 3.87 17.96
C VAL A 11 -14.09 2.67 17.58
N LEU A 12 -14.48 1.88 16.57
CA LEU A 12 -13.69 0.76 16.08
C LEU A 12 -12.34 1.21 15.52
N LEU A 13 -12.32 2.28 14.72
CA LEU A 13 -11.07 2.87 14.22
C LEU A 13 -10.16 3.31 15.35
N VAL A 14 -10.70 3.95 16.39
CA VAL A 14 -9.91 4.37 17.56
C VAL A 14 -9.29 3.17 18.27
N VAL A 15 -10.05 2.08 18.46
CA VAL A 15 -9.52 0.85 19.07
C VAL A 15 -8.38 0.26 18.21
N ILE A 16 -8.58 0.14 16.90
CA ILE A 16 -7.54 -0.39 16.00
C ILE A 16 -6.30 0.51 15.99
N LEU A 17 -6.47 1.84 15.98
CA LEU A 17 -5.36 2.80 16.08
C LEU A 17 -4.59 2.70 17.40
N LEU A 18 -5.26 2.36 18.50
CA LEU A 18 -4.59 2.13 19.80
C LEU A 18 -3.80 0.82 19.81
N LEU A 19 -4.29 -0.24 19.15
CA LEU A 19 -3.62 -1.54 19.09
C LEU A 19 -2.46 -1.57 18.09
N PHE A 20 -2.68 -1.02 16.90
CA PHE A 20 -1.73 -1.09 15.79
C PHE A 20 -0.89 0.19 15.65
N GLY A 21 -1.37 1.33 16.14
CA GLY A 21 -0.75 2.64 15.97
C GLY A 21 -1.20 3.37 14.69
N ALA A 22 -1.19 4.71 14.75
CA ALA A 22 -1.54 5.58 13.62
C ALA A 22 -0.73 5.35 12.32
N PRO A 23 0.59 5.08 12.35
CA PRO A 23 1.35 4.89 11.11
C PRO A 23 1.16 3.49 10.47
N LYS A 24 0.71 2.48 11.24
CA LYS A 24 0.65 1.09 10.76
C LYS A 24 -0.57 0.76 9.93
N LEU A 25 -1.71 1.39 10.19
CA LEU A 25 -2.89 1.23 9.33
C LEU A 25 -2.68 1.71 7.88
N PRO A 26 -2.17 2.92 7.62
CA PRO A 26 -1.94 3.36 6.24
C PRO A 26 -0.83 2.55 5.56
N GLU A 27 0.18 2.08 6.31
CA GLU A 27 1.25 1.23 5.78
C GLU A 27 0.71 -0.13 5.30
N LEU A 28 -0.10 -0.80 6.13
CA LEU A 28 -0.77 -2.06 5.76
C LEU A 28 -1.80 -1.89 4.65
N ALA A 29 -2.57 -0.79 4.68
CA ALA A 29 -3.53 -0.49 3.63
C ALA A 29 -2.84 -0.23 2.27
N ARG A 30 -1.68 0.43 2.25
CA ARG A 30 -0.90 0.65 1.03
C ARG A 30 -0.34 -0.64 0.46
N SER A 31 0.21 -1.54 1.28
CA SER A 31 0.78 -2.80 0.78
C SER A 31 -0.29 -3.76 0.27
N VAL A 32 -1.39 -3.92 1.01
CA VAL A 32 -2.54 -4.75 0.63
C VAL A 32 -3.33 -4.12 -0.52
N GLY A 33 -3.48 -2.80 -0.53
CA GLY A 33 -4.16 -2.07 -1.60
C GLY A 33 -3.44 -2.23 -2.94
N LYS A 34 -2.10 -2.24 -2.94
CA LYS A 34 -1.31 -2.41 -4.15
C LYS A 34 -1.46 -3.81 -4.75
N SER A 35 -1.51 -4.87 -3.93
CA SER A 35 -1.77 -6.23 -4.43
C SER A 35 -3.23 -6.41 -4.89
N LEU A 36 -4.19 -5.83 -4.17
CA LEU A 36 -5.60 -5.87 -4.57
C LEU A 36 -5.87 -5.06 -5.85
N HIS A 37 -5.16 -3.97 -6.10
CA HIS A 37 -5.31 -3.15 -7.31
C HIS A 37 -4.92 -3.95 -8.56
N ILE A 38 -3.77 -4.63 -8.53
CA ILE A 38 -3.30 -5.46 -9.65
C ILE A 38 -4.30 -6.59 -9.94
N LEU A 39 -4.76 -7.27 -8.89
CA LEU A 39 -5.79 -8.31 -9.01
C LEU A 39 -7.13 -7.74 -9.49
N LYS A 40 -7.49 -6.52 -9.09
CA LYS A 40 -8.70 -5.83 -9.55
C LYS A 40 -8.61 -5.49 -11.02
N ASP A 41 -7.46 -5.02 -11.50
CA ASP A 41 -7.27 -4.61 -12.89
C ASP A 41 -7.26 -5.82 -13.83
N GLU A 42 -6.60 -6.91 -13.43
CA GLU A 42 -6.67 -8.19 -14.15
C GLU A 42 -8.09 -8.75 -14.13
N ALA A 43 -8.75 -8.81 -12.97
CA ALA A 43 -10.15 -9.28 -12.88
C ALA A 43 -11.12 -8.39 -13.66
N LYS A 44 -10.85 -7.08 -13.73
CA LYS A 44 -11.65 -6.13 -14.49
C LYS A 44 -11.42 -6.31 -15.99
N SER A 45 -10.21 -6.60 -16.43
CA SER A 45 -9.94 -6.91 -17.85
C SER A 45 -10.67 -8.18 -18.30
N LEU A 46 -10.78 -9.18 -17.42
CA LEU A 46 -11.54 -10.41 -17.68
C LEU A 46 -13.06 -10.20 -17.71
N THR A 47 -13.58 -9.23 -16.94
CA THR A 47 -15.03 -8.94 -16.89
C THR A 47 -15.46 -7.82 -17.84
N SER A 48 -14.51 -7.05 -18.37
CA SER A 48 -14.74 -5.86 -19.22
C SER A 48 -14.30 -6.05 -20.67
N ASP A 49 -14.11 -7.29 -21.14
CA ASP A 49 -13.91 -7.62 -22.57
C ASP A 49 -15.09 -7.13 -23.47
N ASP A 50 -16.20 -6.65 -22.88
CA ASP A 50 -17.36 -6.06 -23.59
C ASP A 50 -17.42 -4.51 -23.58
N ASP A 51 -16.62 -3.78 -22.78
CA ASP A 51 -16.78 -2.32 -22.64
C ASP A 51 -15.42 -1.60 -22.43
N GLU A 52 -15.00 -0.89 -23.48
CA GLU A 52 -13.70 -0.25 -23.68
C GLU A 52 -13.09 0.53 -22.50
N ALA A 53 -11.78 0.33 -22.34
CA ALA A 53 -10.73 1.34 -22.15
C ALA A 53 -11.16 2.69 -21.53
N LYS A 54 -11.02 2.82 -20.20
CA LYS A 54 -10.93 4.16 -19.59
C LYS A 54 -10.07 4.20 -18.32
N LYS A 55 -8.99 4.98 -18.48
CA LYS A 55 -8.22 5.72 -17.46
C LYS A 55 -7.22 4.91 -16.64
N ASP A 56 -6.10 4.60 -17.27
CA ASP A 56 -4.81 4.61 -16.60
C ASP A 56 -4.41 6.06 -16.29
N GLY A 57 -4.20 6.35 -15.01
CA GLY A 57 -3.68 7.62 -14.54
C GLY A 57 -4.50 8.23 -13.42
N ASP A 58 -4.31 7.73 -12.19
CA ASP A 58 -3.98 8.61 -11.06
C ASP A 58 -3.41 7.83 -9.87
N ASP A 59 -2.62 8.52 -9.07
CA ASP A 59 -2.20 8.21 -7.70
C ASP A 59 -1.02 7.26 -7.47
N SER A 60 0.12 7.74 -7.97
CA SER A 60 1.35 7.82 -7.19
C SER A 60 1.10 8.56 -5.85
N ALA A 61 0.57 7.86 -4.84
CA ALA A 61 0.48 8.39 -3.47
C ALA A 61 1.14 7.43 -2.47
N GLY A 62 2.47 7.34 -2.55
CA GLY A 62 3.28 6.72 -1.50
C GLY A 62 4.58 6.06 -1.95
N SER A 63 5.30 6.63 -2.91
CA SER A 63 6.74 6.38 -3.02
C SER A 63 7.43 7.19 -1.92
N ALA A 64 7.55 6.60 -0.74
CA ALA A 64 8.53 7.00 0.26
C ALA A 64 9.37 5.77 0.55
N SER A 65 10.23 5.42 -0.41
CA SER A 65 11.50 4.78 -0.09
C SER A 65 12.23 5.71 0.87
N SER A 66 12.17 5.38 2.15
CA SER A 66 13.09 5.86 3.15
C SER A 66 13.55 4.63 3.91
N ASP A 67 14.53 3.94 3.34
CA ASP A 67 15.59 3.18 4.00
C ASP A 67 16.55 2.71 2.90
N VAL A 68 17.51 3.55 2.51
CA VAL A 68 18.92 3.52 2.95
C VAL A 68 19.73 2.42 2.24
N SER A 69 20.37 2.86 1.16
CA SER A 69 21.75 2.60 0.73
C SER A 69 22.35 1.20 1.00
N PRO A 70 22.64 0.40 -0.05
CA PRO A 70 23.56 -0.72 0.11
C PRO A 70 24.95 -0.15 0.37
N ALA A 71 25.38 -0.12 1.63
CA ALA A 71 26.80 -0.02 1.94
C ALA A 71 27.42 -1.35 1.54
N THR A 72 27.95 -1.44 0.32
CA THR A 72 29.01 -2.38 -0.02
C THR A 72 30.27 -1.87 0.69
N PRO A 73 30.79 -2.52 1.74
CA PRO A 73 32.17 -2.30 2.12
C PRO A 73 33.00 -2.93 1.02
N SER A 74 33.85 -2.10 0.41
CA SER A 74 34.88 -2.50 -0.52
C SER A 74 35.83 -3.48 0.16
N ASP A 75 35.61 -4.79 -0.03
CA ASP A 75 36.64 -5.79 0.27
C ASP A 75 37.69 -5.75 -0.85
N ASP A 76 38.70 -4.94 -0.58
CA ASP A 76 40.11 -5.30 -0.70
C ASP A 76 40.61 -5.76 -2.08
N GLU A 77 40.83 -4.78 -2.94
CA GLU A 77 41.76 -4.85 -4.06
C GLU A 77 43.22 -4.83 -3.53
N THR A 78 43.69 -5.93 -2.93
CA THR A 78 45.13 -6.14 -2.68
C THR A 78 45.64 -7.45 -3.27
N ARG A 79 45.37 -7.62 -4.57
CA ARG A 79 46.18 -8.46 -5.46
C ARG A 79 47.43 -7.67 -5.88
N GLY A 80 48.52 -7.74 -5.10
CA GLY A 80 49.80 -7.22 -5.58
C GLY A 80 50.87 -6.89 -4.55
N LYS A 81 51.44 -7.90 -3.89
CA LYS A 81 52.88 -7.94 -3.58
C LYS A 81 53.32 -9.38 -3.32
#